data_AF-A0A1J4ZA69-F1
#
_entry.id   AF-A0A1J4ZA69-F1
#
_cell.length_a   1.000
_cell.length_b   1.000
_cell.length_c   1.000
_cell.angle_alpha   90.00
_cell.angle_beta   90.00
_cell.angle_gamma   90.00
#
_symmetry.space_group_name_H-M   'P 1'
#
loop_
_entity.id
_entity.type
_entity.pdbx_description
1 polymer ?
#
loop_
_entity_poly.entity_id
_entity_poly.type
_entity_poly.pdbx_seq_one_letter_code
_entity_poly.pdbx_strand_id
1 'polypeptide(L)'
;AGLDYYNHNLDTSPEFYGDIISTRDYQDRLDTLERVRRAGMHVCSGGIVGMGENLTQRAGLIAQLANMEPYPESVPINNLVKVEGTPLAQTEELDPLDFVRTIAVARITMPTARVRLSAGRQQMSDAVQALCFIAGANSIFYGDQLLTTGNPDVERDRALLDKLGMYPFADKNY
;
A
#
# COMPACT_ATOMS: atom_id res chain seq x y z
N ALA A 1 18.41 -19.07 5.03
CA ALA A 1 18.08 -18.31 3.81
C ALA A 1 17.91 -16.85 4.22
N GLY A 2 18.62 -15.92 3.58
CA GLY A 2 18.65 -14.49 3.95
C GLY A 2 17.48 -13.72 3.35
N LEU A 3 16.26 -14.00 3.82
CA LEU A 3 15.07 -13.22 3.43
C LEU A 3 14.95 -12.00 4.35
N ASP A 4 15.05 -10.79 3.77
CA ASP A 4 15.04 -9.56 4.56
C ASP A 4 13.62 -9.08 4.90
N TYR A 5 12.67 -9.24 3.97
CA TYR A 5 11.28 -8.79 4.13
C TYR A 5 10.28 -9.88 3.75
N TYR A 6 9.15 -9.92 4.48
CA TYR A 6 8.01 -10.76 4.15
C TYR A 6 6.74 -9.92 3.95
N ASN A 7 6.04 -10.13 2.83
CA ASN A 7 4.82 -9.39 2.50
C ASN A 7 3.56 -10.14 2.95
N HIS A 8 2.75 -9.52 3.81
CA HIS A 8 1.48 -10.08 4.27
C HIS A 8 0.49 -8.98 4.67
N ASN A 9 -0.38 -8.59 3.73
CA ASN A 9 -1.34 -7.49 3.92
C ASN A 9 -2.48 -7.84 4.87
N LEU A 10 -3.15 -6.81 5.41
CA LEU A 10 -4.45 -6.95 6.06
C LEU A 10 -5.62 -6.68 5.11
N ASP A 11 -5.32 -6.05 3.96
CA ASP A 11 -6.24 -5.69 2.88
C ASP A 11 -7.25 -4.60 3.26
N THR A 12 -7.95 -4.72 4.39
CA THR A 12 -8.91 -3.72 4.92
C THR A 12 -9.06 -3.84 6.45
N SER A 13 -10.03 -3.13 7.03
CA SER A 13 -10.43 -3.24 8.43
C SER A 13 -10.97 -4.64 8.79
N PRO A 14 -10.83 -5.09 10.05
CA PRO A 14 -11.38 -6.37 10.50
C PRO A 14 -12.88 -6.52 10.21
N GLU A 15 -13.67 -5.46 10.43
CA GLU A 15 -15.13 -5.47 10.26
C GLU A 15 -15.58 -5.53 8.80
N PHE A 16 -14.73 -5.16 7.84
CA PHE A 16 -15.03 -5.24 6.39
C PHE A 16 -14.34 -6.42 5.72
N TYR A 17 -13.44 -7.13 6.43
CA TYR A 17 -12.62 -8.18 5.82
C TYR A 17 -13.46 -9.32 5.24
N GLY A 18 -14.49 -9.76 5.96
CA GLY A 18 -15.37 -10.86 5.55
C GLY A 18 -16.18 -10.58 4.29
N ASP A 19 -16.43 -9.31 3.96
CA ASP A 19 -17.13 -8.90 2.74
C ASP A 19 -16.23 -9.02 1.50
N ILE A 20 -14.91 -8.97 1.70
CA ILE A 20 -13.91 -9.04 0.62
C ILE A 20 -13.25 -10.42 0.54
N ILE A 21 -12.94 -11.03 1.68
CA ILE A 21 -12.19 -12.29 1.78
C ILE A 21 -12.90 -13.21 2.78
N SER A 22 -13.42 -14.33 2.28
CA SER A 22 -14.16 -15.33 3.08
C SER A 22 -13.39 -16.64 3.33
N THR A 23 -12.22 -16.80 2.70
CA THR A 23 -11.45 -18.07 2.74
C THR A 23 -10.38 -18.11 3.83
N ARG A 24 -10.23 -17.03 4.59
CA ARG A 24 -9.20 -16.84 5.63
C ARG A 24 -9.78 -15.97 6.73
N ASP A 25 -9.34 -16.19 7.96
CA ASP A 25 -9.69 -15.31 9.06
C ASP A 25 -8.74 -14.12 9.13
N TYR A 26 -9.24 -12.97 9.57
CA TYR A 26 -8.42 -11.79 9.78
C TYR A 26 -7.31 -12.06 10.81
N GLN A 27 -7.65 -12.81 11.87
CA GLN A 27 -6.73 -13.16 12.94
C GLN A 27 -5.56 -14.01 12.42
N ASP A 28 -5.78 -14.92 11.46
CA ASP A 28 -4.70 -15.71 10.86
C ASP A 28 -3.63 -14.83 10.20
N ARG A 29 -4.04 -13.68 9.65
CA ARG A 29 -3.11 -12.71 9.05
C ARG A 29 -2.25 -12.05 10.10
N LEU A 30 -2.85 -11.64 11.22
CA LEU A 30 -2.14 -11.06 12.36
C LEU A 30 -1.16 -12.07 12.97
N ASP A 31 -1.60 -13.31 13.17
CA ASP A 31 -0.76 -14.39 13.69
C ASP A 31 0.43 -14.68 12.77
N THR A 32 0.21 -14.63 11.46
CA THR A 32 1.28 -14.80 10.47
C THR A 32 2.32 -13.67 10.56
N LEU A 33 1.86 -12.42 10.69
CA LEU A 33 2.75 -11.27 10.88
C LEU A 33 3.58 -11.39 12.16
N GLU A 34 2.98 -11.87 13.26
CA GLU A 34 3.72 -12.11 14.50
C GLU A 34 4.77 -13.20 14.34
N ARG A 35 4.45 -14.29 13.65
CA ARG A 35 5.42 -15.37 13.34
C ARG A 35 6.59 -14.86 12.50
N VAL A 36 6.32 -14.03 11.49
CA VAL A 36 7.35 -13.39 10.66
C VAL A 36 8.29 -12.55 11.51
N ARG A 37 7.75 -11.73 12.42
CA ARG A 37 8.57 -10.92 13.35
C ARG A 37 9.42 -11.78 14.27
N ARG A 38 8.84 -12.83 14.87
CA ARG A 38 9.59 -13.77 15.74
C ARG A 38 10.71 -14.49 15.00
N ALA A 39 10.59 -14.64 13.67
CA ALA A 39 11.63 -15.19 12.82
C ALA A 39 12.73 -14.18 12.44
N GLY A 40 12.65 -12.93 12.89
CA GLY A 40 13.67 -11.89 12.67
C GLY A 40 13.61 -11.23 11.28
N MET A 41 12.50 -11.36 10.56
CA MET A 41 12.30 -10.74 9.25
C MET A 41 11.55 -9.41 9.39
N HIS A 42 11.85 -8.45 8.51
CA HIS A 42 11.06 -7.23 8.39
C HIS A 42 9.68 -7.50 7.79
N VAL A 43 8.71 -6.69 8.19
CA VAL A 43 7.32 -6.82 7.78
C VAL A 43 6.99 -5.80 6.70
N CYS A 44 6.42 -6.30 5.61
CA CYS A 44 5.70 -5.49 4.63
C CYS A 44 4.21 -5.81 4.74
N SER A 45 3.41 -4.88 5.25
CA SER A 45 1.97 -5.11 5.44
C SER A 45 1.19 -3.82 5.25
N GLY A 46 0.13 -3.90 4.47
CA GLY A 46 -0.75 -2.79 4.15
C GLY A 46 -2.11 -3.26 3.65
N GLY A 47 -2.69 -2.55 2.69
CA GLY A 47 -4.01 -2.92 2.18
C GLY A 47 -4.41 -2.27 0.85
N ILE A 48 -5.69 -2.38 0.52
CA ILE A 48 -6.31 -1.90 -0.71
C ILE A 48 -7.41 -0.89 -0.35
N VAL A 49 -7.46 0.21 -1.07
CA VAL A 49 -8.44 1.29 -0.90
C VAL A 49 -9.35 1.34 -2.13
N GLY A 50 -10.63 1.65 -1.93
CA GLY A 50 -11.62 1.71 -3.00
C GLY A 50 -12.30 0.37 -3.31
N MET A 51 -12.32 -0.56 -2.34
CA MET A 51 -13.05 -1.83 -2.44
C MET A 51 -14.55 -1.69 -2.13
N GLY A 52 -15.01 -0.48 -1.81
CA GLY A 52 -16.37 -0.20 -1.32
C GLY A 52 -16.40 0.06 0.18
N GLU A 53 -15.23 0.12 0.83
CA GLU A 53 -15.13 0.47 2.25
C GLU A 53 -15.52 1.93 2.49
N ASN A 54 -16.21 2.19 3.60
CA ASN A 54 -16.48 3.54 4.06
C ASN A 54 -15.25 4.17 4.74
N LEU A 55 -15.34 5.46 5.07
CA LEU A 55 -14.24 6.20 5.68
C LEU A 55 -13.75 5.59 7.01
N THR A 56 -14.67 5.11 7.86
CA THR A 56 -14.33 4.50 9.15
C THR A 56 -13.57 3.20 8.96
N GLN A 57 -14.01 2.35 8.03
CA GLN A 57 -13.34 1.10 7.68
C GLN A 57 -11.93 1.37 7.11
N ARG A 58 -11.78 2.40 6.27
CA ARG A 58 -10.45 2.81 5.79
C ARG A 58 -9.55 3.27 6.92
N ALA A 59 -10.07 4.07 7.86
CA ALA A 59 -9.35 4.47 9.05
C ALA A 59 -9.00 3.26 9.93
N GLY A 60 -9.89 2.27 10.02
CA GLY A 60 -9.69 1.01 10.75
C GLY A 60 -8.49 0.22 10.24
N LEU A 61 -8.29 0.13 8.91
CA LEU A 61 -7.07 -0.48 8.35
C LEU A 61 -5.80 0.24 8.83
N ILE A 62 -5.76 1.57 8.72
CA ILE A 62 -4.57 2.34 9.12
C ILE A 62 -4.34 2.25 10.62
N ALA A 63 -5.41 2.33 11.43
CA ALA A 63 -5.34 2.17 12.87
C ALA A 63 -4.83 0.78 13.26
N GLN A 64 -5.27 -0.29 12.59
CA GLN A 64 -4.79 -1.64 12.88
C GLN A 64 -3.29 -1.78 12.59
N LEU A 65 -2.81 -1.25 11.45
CA LEU A 65 -1.39 -1.29 11.09
C LEU A 65 -0.54 -0.47 12.07
N ALA A 66 -0.99 0.75 12.41
CA ALA A 66 -0.27 1.67 13.27
C ALA A 66 -0.20 1.21 14.74
N ASN A 67 -1.19 0.45 15.21
CA ASN A 67 -1.22 -0.10 16.58
C ASN A 67 -0.50 -1.45 16.72
N MET A 68 0.17 -1.95 15.69
CA MET A 68 1.07 -3.09 15.83
C MET A 68 2.35 -2.68 16.56
N GLU A 69 2.93 -3.61 17.32
CA GLU A 69 4.20 -3.39 18.04
C GLU A 69 5.30 -4.35 17.50
N PRO A 70 6.35 -3.82 16.85
CA PRO A 70 6.38 -2.52 16.16
C PRO A 70 5.42 -2.52 14.96
N TYR A 71 5.05 -1.35 14.42
CA TYR A 71 4.31 -1.29 13.15
C TYR A 71 5.19 -1.71 11.97
N PRO A 72 4.62 -2.09 10.82
CA PRO A 72 5.39 -2.56 9.66
C PRO A 72 6.43 -1.55 9.14
N GLU A 73 7.60 -2.04 8.74
CA GLU A 73 8.66 -1.21 8.15
C GLU A 73 8.31 -0.72 6.75
N SER A 74 7.50 -1.47 6.02
CA SER A 74 6.97 -1.09 4.71
C SER A 74 5.44 -1.24 4.69
N VAL A 75 4.75 -0.17 4.36
CA VAL A 75 3.27 -0.10 4.36
C VAL A 75 2.78 0.19 2.94
N PRO A 76 2.46 -0.84 2.13
CA PRO A 76 1.88 -0.65 0.81
C PRO A 76 0.41 -0.24 0.89
N ILE A 77 0.07 0.89 0.28
CA ILE A 77 -1.30 1.33 0.08
C ILE A 77 -1.60 1.22 -1.41
N ASN A 78 -2.49 0.27 -1.75
CA ASN A 78 -2.90 -0.02 -3.11
C ASN A 78 -4.23 0.67 -3.39
N ASN A 79 -4.39 1.23 -4.59
CA ASN A 79 -5.71 1.57 -5.09
C ASN A 79 -6.31 0.34 -5.78
N LEU A 80 -7.61 0.10 -5.62
CA LEU A 80 -8.28 -1.03 -6.26
C LEU A 80 -8.05 -0.99 -7.78
N VAL A 81 -7.46 -2.05 -8.32
CA VAL A 81 -7.45 -2.29 -9.77
C VAL A 81 -8.63 -3.18 -10.10
N LYS A 82 -9.62 -2.61 -10.79
CA LYS A 82 -10.83 -3.33 -11.20
C LYS A 82 -10.47 -4.28 -12.35
N VAL A 83 -10.73 -5.56 -12.15
CA VAL A 83 -10.48 -6.62 -13.15
C VAL A 83 -11.81 -7.23 -13.54
N GLU A 84 -12.09 -7.27 -14.84
CA GLU A 84 -13.31 -7.88 -15.38
C GLU A 84 -13.45 -9.34 -14.89
N GLY A 85 -14.67 -9.74 -14.53
CA GLY A 85 -14.96 -11.05 -13.96
C GLY A 85 -14.72 -11.18 -12.45
N THR A 86 -14.13 -10.17 -11.79
CA THR A 86 -14.08 -10.12 -10.32
C THR A 86 -15.34 -9.46 -9.74
N PRO A 87 -15.76 -9.81 -8.51
CA PRO A 87 -16.90 -9.15 -7.86
C PRO A 87 -16.77 -7.63 -7.72
N LEU A 88 -15.53 -7.11 -7.69
CA LEU A 88 -15.23 -5.69 -7.52
C LEU A 88 -15.05 -4.93 -8.85
N ALA A 89 -15.34 -5.58 -10.00
CA ALA A 89 -15.16 -4.97 -11.32
C ALA A 89 -16.00 -3.70 -11.53
N GLN A 90 -17.17 -3.63 -10.87
CA GLN A 90 -18.15 -2.54 -11.01
C GLN A 90 -18.25 -1.65 -9.78
N THR A 91 -17.33 -1.80 -8.81
CA THR A 91 -17.26 -0.90 -7.65
C THR A 91 -17.08 0.54 -8.11
N GLU A 92 -17.62 1.53 -7.39
CA GLU A 92 -17.42 2.94 -7.71
C GLU A 92 -15.94 3.33 -7.65
N GLU A 93 -15.54 4.34 -8.42
CA GLU A 93 -14.17 4.89 -8.30
C GLU A 93 -14.01 5.67 -7.01
N LEU A 94 -12.88 5.45 -6.34
CA LEU A 94 -12.48 6.24 -5.19
C LEU A 94 -12.07 7.64 -5.65
N ASP A 95 -12.53 8.68 -4.94
CA ASP A 95 -12.02 10.04 -5.15
C ASP A 95 -10.48 10.06 -4.97
N PRO A 96 -9.71 10.54 -5.97
CA PRO A 96 -8.25 10.61 -5.86
C PRO A 96 -7.75 11.35 -4.62
N LEU A 97 -8.47 12.36 -4.13
CA LEU A 97 -8.10 13.08 -2.90
C LEU A 97 -8.32 12.25 -1.63
N ASP A 98 -9.26 11.33 -1.65
CA ASP A 98 -9.47 10.36 -0.59
C ASP A 98 -8.33 9.34 -0.53
N PHE A 99 -7.80 8.95 -1.68
CA PHE A 99 -6.58 8.13 -1.76
C PHE A 99 -5.37 8.88 -1.20
N VAL A 100 -5.15 10.13 -1.63
CA VAL A 100 -4.08 11.01 -1.11
C VAL A 100 -4.21 11.19 0.41
N ARG A 101 -5.42 11.41 0.92
CA ARG A 101 -5.68 11.51 2.37
C ARG A 101 -5.26 10.25 3.10
N THR A 102 -5.49 9.08 2.52
CA THR A 102 -5.09 7.79 3.13
C THR A 102 -3.58 7.67 3.25
N ILE A 103 -2.83 8.08 2.23
CA ILE A 103 -1.36 8.16 2.27
C ILE A 103 -0.90 9.12 3.37
N ALA A 104 -1.52 10.30 3.48
CA ALA A 104 -1.17 11.29 4.50
C ALA A 104 -1.38 10.75 5.92
N VAL A 105 -2.52 10.11 6.18
CA VAL A 105 -2.81 9.50 7.49
C VAL A 105 -1.81 8.40 7.80
N ALA A 106 -1.51 7.50 6.84
CA ALA A 106 -0.51 6.45 7.03
C ALA A 106 0.88 7.00 7.39
N ARG A 107 1.33 8.07 6.71
CA ARG A 107 2.59 8.77 7.04
C ARG A 107 2.56 9.33 8.46
N ILE A 108 1.49 10.03 8.85
CA ILE A 108 1.40 10.67 10.15
C ILE A 108 1.40 9.64 11.28
N THR A 109 0.66 8.53 11.12
CA THR A 109 0.53 7.51 12.17
C THR A 109 1.73 6.56 12.22
N MET A 110 2.46 6.39 11.12
CA MET A 110 3.63 5.49 11.02
C MET A 110 4.84 6.26 10.46
N PRO A 111 5.42 7.20 11.22
CA PRO A 111 6.38 8.18 10.71
C PRO A 111 7.69 7.58 10.20
N THR A 112 8.11 6.41 10.68
CA THR A 112 9.36 5.75 10.22
C THR A 112 9.14 4.73 9.10
N ALA A 113 7.88 4.38 8.81
CA ALA A 113 7.57 3.39 7.80
C ALA A 113 7.85 3.92 6.38
N ARG A 114 8.22 3.01 5.48
CA ARG A 114 8.19 3.22 4.04
C ARG A 114 6.75 3.08 3.55
N VAL A 115 6.04 4.20 3.43
CA VAL A 115 4.69 4.22 2.87
C VAL A 115 4.82 4.06 1.36
N ARG A 116 4.40 2.90 0.85
CA ARG A 116 4.58 2.52 -0.55
C ARG A 116 3.31 2.81 -1.34
N LEU A 117 3.42 3.68 -2.33
CA LEU A 117 2.43 3.88 -3.37
C LEU A 117 2.58 2.72 -4.37
N SER A 118 1.67 1.75 -4.33
CA SER A 118 1.83 0.46 -5.04
C SER A 118 0.85 0.27 -6.20
N ALA A 119 -0.05 -0.73 -6.13
CA ALA A 119 -0.94 -1.03 -7.24
C ALA A 119 -1.93 0.12 -7.49
N GLY A 120 -2.34 0.29 -8.75
CA GLY A 120 -3.27 1.34 -9.16
C GLY A 120 -2.62 2.65 -9.60
N ARG A 121 -1.28 2.76 -9.57
CA ARG A 121 -0.55 3.96 -10.04
C ARG A 121 -0.76 4.26 -11.52
N GLN A 122 -0.92 3.23 -12.36
CA GLN A 122 -1.09 3.41 -13.80
C GLN A 122 -2.33 4.25 -14.14
N GLN A 123 -3.40 4.09 -13.34
CA GLN A 123 -4.66 4.83 -13.45
C GLN A 123 -4.59 6.24 -12.86
N MET A 124 -3.56 6.55 -12.06
CA MET A 124 -3.39 7.88 -11.46
C MET A 124 -2.74 8.86 -12.45
N SER A 125 -3.22 10.10 -12.41
CA SER A 125 -2.54 11.21 -13.09
C SER A 125 -1.23 11.54 -12.39
N ASP A 126 -0.31 12.19 -13.12
CA ASP A 126 0.96 12.66 -12.56
C ASP A 126 0.74 13.60 -11.37
N ALA A 127 -0.31 14.42 -11.40
CA ALA A 127 -0.67 15.32 -10.30
C ALA A 127 -1.11 14.56 -9.04
N VAL A 128 -1.90 13.49 -9.18
CA VAL A 128 -2.32 12.67 -8.03
C VAL A 128 -1.13 11.91 -7.43
N GLN A 129 -0.24 11.36 -8.26
CA GLN A 129 0.98 10.73 -7.76
C GLN A 129 1.90 11.74 -7.06
N ALA A 130 2.07 12.94 -7.61
CA ALA A 130 2.81 14.03 -6.97
C ALA A 130 2.22 14.38 -5.59
N LEU A 131 0.89 14.48 -5.48
CA LEU A 131 0.21 14.69 -4.20
C LEU A 131 0.43 13.53 -3.22
N CYS A 132 0.47 12.27 -3.69
CA CYS A 132 0.80 11.14 -2.83
C CYS A 132 2.23 11.21 -2.29
N PHE A 133 3.20 11.61 -3.11
CA PHE A 133 4.58 11.80 -2.66
C PHE A 133 4.69 12.94 -1.64
N ILE A 134 4.02 14.08 -1.89
CA ILE A 134 3.93 15.20 -0.94
C ILE A 134 3.25 14.77 0.37
N ALA A 135 2.19 13.96 0.29
CA ALA A 135 1.48 13.41 1.44
C ALA A 135 2.33 12.45 2.29
N GLY A 136 3.42 11.91 1.74
CA GLY A 136 4.40 11.13 2.48
C GLY A 136 4.69 9.74 1.94
N ALA A 137 4.14 9.36 0.78
CA ALA A 137 4.62 8.16 0.09
C ALA A 137 6.09 8.34 -0.31
N ASN A 138 6.90 7.30 -0.09
CA ASN A 138 8.35 7.34 -0.37
C ASN A 138 8.90 6.01 -0.90
N SER A 139 8.02 5.16 -1.42
CA SER A 139 8.36 3.89 -2.06
C SER A 139 7.35 3.61 -3.17
N ILE A 140 7.81 3.02 -4.28
CA ILE A 140 6.98 2.56 -5.40
C ILE A 140 7.47 1.19 -5.90
N PHE A 141 6.63 0.47 -6.62
CA PHE A 141 7.10 -0.60 -7.51
C PHE A 141 7.54 0.01 -8.84
N TYR A 142 8.69 -0.44 -9.35
CA TYR A 142 9.33 0.08 -10.56
C TYR A 142 9.63 -1.08 -11.51
N GLY A 143 9.22 -0.95 -12.77
CA GLY A 143 9.24 -2.01 -13.78
C GLY A 143 7.92 -2.09 -14.54
N ASP A 144 7.82 -2.96 -15.54
CA ASP A 144 6.72 -2.94 -16.51
C ASP A 144 5.40 -3.55 -16.01
N GLN A 145 5.47 -4.46 -15.04
CA GLN A 145 4.31 -5.17 -14.47
C GLN A 145 4.47 -5.36 -12.97
N LEU A 146 3.33 -5.53 -12.28
CA LEU A 146 3.28 -5.96 -10.88
C LEU A 146 3.22 -7.51 -10.83
N LEU A 147 2.12 -8.05 -10.33
CA LEU A 147 1.87 -9.51 -10.31
C LEU A 147 1.04 -9.97 -11.51
N THR A 148 -0.02 -9.23 -11.85
CA THR A 148 -0.95 -9.58 -12.93
C THR A 148 -1.43 -8.37 -13.74
N THR A 149 -1.06 -7.16 -13.32
CA THR A 149 -1.50 -5.89 -13.92
C THR A 149 -0.31 -5.09 -14.43
N GLY A 150 -0.56 -4.20 -15.38
CA GLY A 150 0.42 -3.20 -15.79
C GLY A 150 0.85 -2.33 -14.61
N ASN A 151 2.08 -1.85 -14.69
CA ASN A 151 2.63 -0.80 -13.83
C ASN A 151 2.88 0.44 -14.73
N PRO A 152 3.06 1.65 -14.19
CA PRO A 152 3.52 2.77 -15.02
C PRO A 152 4.80 2.40 -15.78
N ASP A 153 4.90 2.90 -17.00
CA ASP A 153 6.12 2.78 -17.81
C ASP A 153 7.31 3.35 -17.03
N VAL A 154 8.42 2.63 -17.05
CA VAL A 154 9.71 2.97 -16.43
C VAL A 154 10.13 4.41 -16.77
N GLU A 155 9.94 4.84 -18.01
CA GLU A 155 10.29 6.19 -18.48
C GLU A 155 9.30 7.25 -17.97
N ARG A 156 8.01 6.91 -17.82
CA ARG A 156 7.03 7.79 -17.18
C ARG A 156 7.39 8.02 -15.71
N ASP A 157 7.78 6.95 -15.01
CA ASP A 157 8.21 7.02 -13.61
C ASP A 157 9.45 7.91 -13.45
N ARG A 158 10.47 7.70 -14.28
CA ARG A 158 11.67 8.56 -14.31
C ARG A 158 11.33 10.02 -14.55
N ALA A 159 10.56 10.31 -15.60
CA ALA A 159 10.20 11.68 -15.95
C ALA A 159 9.39 12.38 -14.84
N LEU A 160 8.51 11.67 -14.13
CA LEU A 160 7.78 12.22 -13.00
C LEU A 160 8.69 12.48 -11.79
N LEU A 161 9.53 11.51 -11.42
CA LEU A 161 10.45 11.67 -10.29
C LEU A 161 11.45 12.81 -10.53
N ASP A 162 11.96 12.96 -11.76
CA ASP A 162 12.84 14.07 -12.14
C ASP A 162 12.13 15.43 -12.02
N LYS A 163 10.88 15.54 -12.48
CA LYS A 163 10.08 16.77 -12.31
C LYS A 163 9.86 17.14 -10.85
N LEU A 164 9.76 16.15 -9.97
CA LEU A 164 9.57 16.34 -8.53
C LEU A 164 10.89 16.49 -7.76
N GLY A 165 12.05 16.36 -8.43
CA GLY A 165 13.36 16.38 -7.78
C GLY A 165 13.58 15.20 -6.83
N MET A 166 12.95 14.06 -7.10
CA MET A 166 13.03 12.85 -6.30
C MET A 166 14.03 11.88 -6.92
N TYR A 167 14.89 11.31 -6.09
CA TYR A 167 15.92 10.37 -6.53
C TYR A 167 15.82 9.07 -5.72
N PRO A 168 16.24 7.93 -6.31
CA PRO A 168 16.39 6.70 -5.55
C PRO A 168 17.22 6.95 -4.30
N PHE A 169 16.86 6.26 -3.22
CA PHE A 169 17.68 6.28 -2.01
C PHE A 169 19.04 5.67 -2.34
N ALA A 170 20.06 6.52 -2.55
CA ALA A 170 21.43 6.08 -2.57
C ALA A 170 21.85 5.83 -1.13
N ASP A 171 22.29 4.63 -0.81
CA ASP A 171 22.98 4.39 0.45
C ASP A 171 24.19 5.33 0.49
N LYS A 172 24.10 6.37 1.34
CA LYS A 172 25.30 7.05 1.81
C LYS A 172 26.01 6.03 2.70
N ASN A 173 26.88 5.19 2.11
CA ASN A 173 28.06 4.55 2.69
C ASN A 173 28.55 3.40 1.76
N TYR A 174 29.58 3.68 0.97
CA TYR A 174 30.67 2.72 0.74
C TYR A 174 31.91 3.30 1.41
#